data_AF-A0A0C2D2Z3-F1
#
_entry.id   AF-A0A0C2D2Z3-F1
#
_cell.length_a   1.000
_cell.length_b   1.000
_cell.length_c   1.000
_cell.angle_alpha   90.00
_cell.angle_beta   90.00
_cell.angle_gamma   90.00
#
_symmetry.space_group_name_H-M   'P 1'
#
loop_
_entity.id
_entity.type
_entity.pdbx_description
1 polymer ?
#
loop_
_entity_poly.entity_id
_entity_poly.type
_entity_poly.pdbx_seq_one_letter_code
_entity_poly.pdbx_strand_id
1 'polypeptide(L)'
;MSEARDNVDEWAAAGLSLQRGVAPGAELLTRVRPWLEATLELFALLPPLGIVADLGRLLARDPFDIAASVALADPELRAALDAYEEHVLGRLSADYRLEHARDALLRLELGVRPTAIAVFVDQILGRIRQAQRPGELELDSPGPTAIRRVLHRHGVELLELGAAALDDPQFAPLRRELGQVYAGLAKGARQCGALIGDVELYTLENHEALHSPSLRLAMAQIADAAQAIERSLPVRVRRSDASRGRTPTKVEDESAYPIGGYASIATVGGIESLVSSELIYMNPADERAAGHVDLFDVRWAAGELLKYTRDESVHTRERRTICFALAPELDDARLKDADVPFQRIVVAFGAVIAGVRKLCAWLDEAELDLRIVTIGVPSRTGGAAAQPLRPELELARLILREFIESGVVTLLEVDDPDAARAHASEAAVVGGSDLVWLLGAPFVPSEPTKPSAPSGAGKAASYTEHALSLEHARPGVWVEAARGTEPPSLQANGWEAWLVAIGQLLQALV
;
A
#
# COMPACT_ATOMS: atom_id res chain seq x y z
N MET A 1 24.23 10.87 -35.55
CA MET A 1 24.85 11.35 -34.30
C MET A 1 23.94 12.46 -33.80
N SER A 2 23.52 12.43 -32.53
CA SER A 2 22.59 13.45 -32.02
C SER A 2 23.31 14.77 -31.82
N GLU A 3 22.70 15.84 -32.31
CA GLU A 3 23.17 17.23 -32.17
C GLU A 3 23.27 17.64 -30.71
N ALA A 4 22.46 17.04 -29.83
CA ALA A 4 22.57 17.21 -28.39
C ALA A 4 23.96 16.80 -27.85
N ARG A 5 24.54 15.70 -28.36
CA ARG A 5 25.85 15.22 -27.90
C ARG A 5 27.01 16.09 -28.38
N ASP A 6 26.84 16.70 -29.54
CA ASP A 6 27.85 17.55 -30.16
C ASP A 6 27.78 19.00 -29.60
N ASN A 7 26.61 19.44 -29.14
CA ASN A 7 26.34 20.79 -28.62
C ASN A 7 25.73 20.76 -27.19
N VAL A 8 26.44 20.12 -26.25
CA VAL A 8 25.91 19.87 -24.88
C VAL A 8 25.54 21.15 -24.14
N ASP A 9 26.38 22.18 -24.25
CA ASP A 9 26.21 23.41 -23.50
C ASP A 9 24.96 24.17 -24.00
N GLU A 10 24.80 24.26 -25.33
CA GLU A 10 23.66 24.87 -26.00
C GLU A 10 22.38 24.07 -25.77
N TRP A 11 22.44 22.74 -25.79
CA TRP A 11 21.27 21.90 -25.54
C TRP A 11 20.73 22.09 -24.13
N ALA A 12 21.61 22.08 -23.13
CA ALA A 12 21.23 22.28 -21.73
C ALA A 12 20.69 23.69 -21.49
N ALA A 13 21.38 24.70 -22.01
CA ALA A 13 21.01 26.10 -21.90
C ALA A 13 19.67 26.41 -22.60
N ALA A 14 19.53 26.01 -23.88
CA ALA A 14 18.31 26.19 -24.64
C ALA A 14 17.15 25.43 -24.00
N GLY A 15 17.36 24.16 -23.63
CA GLY A 15 16.34 23.35 -22.96
C GLY A 15 15.80 23.98 -21.68
N LEU A 16 16.66 24.65 -20.90
CA LEU A 16 16.27 25.39 -19.70
C LEU A 16 15.58 26.72 -20.00
N SER A 17 16.03 27.42 -21.05
CA SER A 17 15.40 28.67 -21.52
C SER A 17 13.99 28.45 -22.09
N LEU A 18 13.65 27.21 -22.46
CA LEU A 18 12.31 26.81 -22.91
C LEU A 18 11.32 26.51 -21.76
N GLN A 19 11.71 26.67 -20.50
CA GLN A 19 10.77 26.54 -19.37
C GLN A 19 9.58 27.50 -19.51
N ARG A 20 8.44 27.14 -18.94
CA ARG A 20 7.16 27.83 -19.10
C ARG A 20 6.72 28.51 -17.81
N GLY A 21 5.74 29.39 -17.92
CA GLY A 21 5.08 29.99 -16.77
C GLY A 21 5.79 31.22 -16.16
N VAL A 22 7.09 31.41 -16.36
CA VAL A 22 7.85 32.62 -15.97
C VAL A 22 9.08 32.71 -16.88
N ALA A 23 9.47 33.93 -17.27
CA ALA A 23 10.70 34.16 -18.02
C ALA A 23 11.93 33.69 -17.21
N PRO A 24 12.86 32.93 -17.82
CA PRO A 24 14.06 32.47 -17.14
C PRO A 24 14.86 33.65 -16.56
N GLY A 25 15.28 33.52 -15.30
CA GLY A 25 16.08 34.52 -14.60
C GLY A 25 17.02 33.88 -13.57
N ALA A 26 18.01 34.64 -13.10
CA ALA A 26 19.02 34.13 -12.16
C ALA A 26 18.42 33.62 -10.84
N GLU A 27 17.38 34.27 -10.33
CA GLU A 27 16.66 33.83 -9.12
C GLU A 27 15.98 32.47 -9.35
N LEU A 28 15.30 32.32 -10.47
CA LEU A 28 14.62 31.08 -10.85
C LEU A 28 15.63 29.94 -10.99
N LEU A 29 16.77 30.20 -11.63
CA LEU A 29 17.86 29.23 -11.77
C LEU A 29 18.41 28.78 -10.41
N THR A 30 18.64 29.71 -9.48
CA THR A 30 19.08 29.37 -8.11
C THR A 30 18.08 28.44 -7.43
N ARG A 31 16.78 28.64 -7.68
CA ARG A 31 15.71 27.83 -7.08
C ARG A 31 15.57 26.44 -7.69
N VAL A 32 15.61 26.33 -9.02
CA VAL A 32 15.39 25.04 -9.71
C VAL A 32 16.66 24.18 -9.79
N ARG A 33 17.85 24.78 -9.62
CA ARG A 33 19.13 24.07 -9.70
C ARG A 33 19.22 22.83 -8.80
N PRO A 34 18.83 22.86 -7.51
CA PRO A 34 18.84 21.65 -6.67
C PRO A 34 17.96 20.53 -7.24
N TRP A 35 16.84 20.86 -7.89
CA TRP A 35 15.93 19.88 -8.49
C TRP A 35 16.53 19.28 -9.76
N LEU A 36 17.17 20.12 -10.58
CA LEU A 36 17.92 19.67 -11.75
C LEU A 36 19.05 18.72 -11.34
N GLU A 37 19.85 19.11 -10.33
CA GLU A 37 20.94 18.29 -9.81
C GLU A 37 20.44 16.95 -9.25
N ALA A 38 19.35 16.95 -8.47
CA ALA A 38 18.74 15.72 -7.99
C ALA A 38 18.21 14.83 -9.13
N THR A 39 17.69 15.43 -10.20
CA THR A 39 17.24 14.72 -11.40
C THR A 39 18.40 14.06 -12.14
N LEU A 40 19.57 14.71 -12.19
CA LEU A 40 20.79 14.14 -12.79
C LEU A 40 21.26 12.85 -12.09
N GLU A 41 20.93 12.64 -10.81
CA GLU A 41 21.28 11.42 -10.08
C GLU A 41 20.34 10.25 -10.40
N LEU A 42 19.13 10.52 -10.89
CA LEU A 42 18.11 9.50 -11.16
C LEU A 42 18.06 9.06 -12.62
N PHE A 43 18.30 9.98 -13.56
CA PHE A 43 18.08 9.74 -14.97
C PHE A 43 19.37 9.40 -15.72
N ALA A 44 19.35 8.29 -16.46
CA ALA A 44 20.39 7.99 -17.43
C ALA A 44 20.29 8.90 -18.68
N LEU A 45 19.07 9.25 -19.08
CA LEU A 45 18.74 10.13 -20.20
C LEU A 45 17.77 11.20 -19.71
N LEU A 46 18.13 12.46 -19.91
CA LEU A 46 17.45 13.60 -19.32
C LEU A 46 16.41 14.19 -20.27
N PRO A 47 15.24 14.58 -19.75
CA PRO A 47 14.39 15.49 -20.49
C PRO A 47 15.10 16.86 -20.64
N PRO A 48 14.68 17.70 -21.61
CA PRO A 48 15.01 19.11 -21.61
C PRO A 48 14.81 19.72 -20.21
N LEU A 49 15.81 20.47 -19.74
CA LEU A 49 15.86 20.92 -18.34
C LEU A 49 14.68 21.83 -17.94
N GLY A 50 14.07 22.52 -18.91
CA GLY A 50 12.86 23.30 -18.71
C GLY A 50 11.68 22.47 -18.21
N ILE A 51 11.55 21.21 -18.64
CA ILE A 51 10.49 20.30 -18.18
C ILE A 51 10.62 20.01 -16.68
N VAL A 52 11.85 19.78 -16.22
CA VAL A 52 12.13 19.53 -14.79
C VAL A 52 11.82 20.78 -13.98
N ALA A 53 12.20 21.95 -14.47
CA ALA A 53 11.89 23.23 -13.84
C ALA A 53 10.37 23.46 -13.75
N ASP A 54 9.63 23.22 -14.84
CA ASP A 54 8.18 23.43 -14.90
C ASP A 54 7.43 22.50 -13.95
N LEU A 55 7.72 21.20 -14.00
CA LEU A 55 7.09 20.20 -13.13
C LEU A 55 7.46 20.42 -11.66
N GLY A 56 8.72 20.77 -11.38
CA GLY A 56 9.15 21.11 -10.03
C GLY A 56 8.43 22.33 -9.46
N ARG A 57 8.24 23.39 -10.26
CA ARG A 57 7.51 24.60 -9.85
C ARG A 57 6.03 24.32 -9.63
N LEU A 58 5.41 23.55 -10.54
CA LEU A 58 4.03 23.11 -10.37
C LEU A 58 3.86 22.36 -9.06
N LEU A 59 4.78 21.46 -8.71
CA LEU A 59 4.72 20.72 -7.44
C LEU A 59 5.07 21.58 -6.22
N ALA A 60 5.98 22.54 -6.33
CA ALA A 60 6.43 23.39 -5.23
C ALA A 60 5.46 24.55 -4.89
N ARG A 61 4.32 24.69 -5.60
CA ARG A 61 3.41 25.85 -5.55
C ARG A 61 4.11 27.17 -5.88
N ASP A 62 5.11 27.14 -6.74
CA ASP A 62 5.74 28.35 -7.23
C ASP A 62 4.79 29.12 -8.17
N PRO A 63 4.87 30.46 -8.24
CA PRO A 63 4.08 31.24 -9.18
C PRO A 63 4.27 30.70 -10.60
N PHE A 64 3.16 30.42 -11.28
CA PHE A 64 3.17 29.82 -12.62
C PHE A 64 2.11 30.51 -13.49
N ASP A 65 2.55 31.35 -14.42
CA ASP A 65 1.69 32.10 -15.34
C ASP A 65 2.08 31.78 -16.79
N ILE A 66 1.31 30.91 -17.43
CA ILE A 66 1.54 30.50 -18.82
C ILE A 66 1.58 31.72 -19.76
N ALA A 67 0.85 32.80 -19.46
CA ALA A 67 0.86 34.01 -20.27
C ALA A 67 2.20 34.77 -20.19
N ALA A 68 3.00 34.53 -19.15
CA ALA A 68 4.32 35.11 -18.95
C ALA A 68 5.45 34.29 -19.63
N SER A 69 5.12 33.20 -20.33
CA SER A 69 6.10 32.41 -21.05
C SER A 69 6.74 33.18 -22.21
N VAL A 70 8.02 32.89 -22.50
CA VAL A 70 8.77 33.55 -23.58
C VAL A 70 8.16 33.21 -24.95
N ALA A 71 7.95 34.24 -25.78
CA ALA A 71 7.52 34.10 -27.15
C ALA A 71 8.69 33.64 -28.04
N LEU A 72 8.48 32.60 -28.84
CA LEU A 72 9.47 32.07 -29.77
C LEU A 72 9.13 32.45 -31.21
N ALA A 73 10.17 32.73 -31.99
CA ALA A 73 10.06 33.01 -33.41
C ALA A 73 9.85 31.74 -34.26
N ASP A 74 10.39 30.60 -33.82
CA ASP A 74 10.28 29.31 -34.51
C ASP A 74 8.86 28.74 -34.36
N PRO A 75 8.07 28.64 -35.44
CA PRO A 75 6.67 28.23 -35.36
C PRO A 75 6.49 26.74 -35.02
N GLU A 76 7.43 25.87 -35.40
CA GLU A 76 7.33 24.43 -35.12
C GLU A 76 7.61 24.16 -33.64
N LEU A 77 8.67 24.76 -33.10
CA LEU A 77 9.00 24.67 -31.67
C LEU A 77 7.90 25.31 -30.82
N ARG A 78 7.34 26.44 -31.25
CA ARG A 78 6.20 27.07 -30.58
C ARG A 78 4.99 26.15 -30.52
N ALA A 79 4.60 25.54 -31.63
CA ALA A 79 3.47 24.59 -31.65
C ALA A 79 3.71 23.38 -30.73
N ALA A 80 4.95 22.89 -30.64
CA ALA A 80 5.31 21.81 -29.72
C ALA A 80 5.19 22.22 -28.24
N LEU A 81 5.61 23.44 -27.90
CA LEU A 81 5.47 23.99 -26.55
C LEU A 81 4.02 24.28 -26.18
N ASP A 82 3.23 24.84 -27.10
CA ASP A 82 1.80 25.08 -26.87
C ASP A 82 1.08 23.76 -26.57
N ALA A 83 1.40 22.69 -27.31
CA ALA A 83 0.87 21.35 -27.04
C ALA A 83 1.33 20.79 -25.69
N TYR A 84 2.58 21.06 -25.28
CA TYR A 84 3.11 20.69 -23.97
C TYR A 84 2.41 21.44 -22.83
N GLU A 85 2.22 22.75 -22.98
CA GLU A 85 1.48 23.59 -22.03
C GLU A 85 0.04 23.09 -21.87
N GLU A 86 -0.66 22.79 -22.96
CA GLU A 86 -2.05 22.32 -22.91
C GLU A 86 -2.15 20.90 -22.31
N HIS A 87 -1.39 19.95 -22.86
CA HIS A 87 -1.62 18.53 -22.59
C HIS A 87 -0.80 17.97 -21.41
N VAL A 88 0.24 18.68 -20.96
CA VAL A 88 1.02 18.28 -19.77
C VAL A 88 0.73 19.23 -18.63
N LEU A 89 1.14 20.50 -18.75
CA LEU A 89 1.10 21.46 -17.65
C LEU A 89 -0.33 21.84 -17.26
N GLY A 90 -1.19 22.12 -18.24
CA GLY A 90 -2.59 22.45 -18.04
C GLY A 90 -3.37 21.30 -17.43
N ARG A 91 -3.12 20.07 -17.90
CA ARG A 91 -3.73 18.87 -17.31
C ARG A 91 -3.27 18.59 -15.89
N LEU A 92 -1.97 18.71 -15.59
CA LEU A 92 -1.46 18.57 -14.23
C LEU A 92 -2.06 19.64 -13.31
N SER A 93 -2.12 20.89 -13.77
CA SER A 93 -2.66 22.01 -13.00
C SER A 93 -4.16 21.86 -12.70
N ALA A 94 -4.90 21.19 -13.60
CA ALA A 94 -6.33 20.91 -13.43
C ALA A 94 -6.60 19.64 -12.60
N ASP A 95 -5.59 18.81 -12.33
CA ASP A 95 -5.74 17.57 -11.56
C ASP A 95 -5.73 17.88 -10.06
N TYR A 96 -6.83 17.58 -9.36
CA TYR A 96 -6.95 17.80 -7.91
C TYR A 96 -5.88 17.06 -7.11
N ARG A 97 -5.35 15.95 -7.65
CA ARG A 97 -4.28 15.18 -7.01
C ARG A 97 -2.99 15.96 -6.88
N LEU A 98 -2.76 16.97 -7.73
CA LEU A 98 -1.60 17.84 -7.61
C LEU A 98 -1.59 18.58 -6.26
N GLU A 99 -2.74 18.94 -5.71
CA GLU A 99 -2.80 19.56 -4.37
C GLU A 99 -2.39 18.60 -3.25
N HIS A 100 -2.79 17.33 -3.34
CA HIS A 100 -2.32 16.30 -2.40
C HIS A 100 -0.81 16.08 -2.53
N ALA A 101 -0.28 16.05 -3.77
CA ALA A 101 1.15 15.94 -4.02
C ALA A 101 1.93 17.14 -3.44
N ARG A 102 1.39 18.36 -3.58
CA ARG A 102 1.92 19.61 -3.00
C ARG A 102 1.95 19.53 -1.48
N ASP A 103 0.85 19.12 -0.86
CA ASP A 103 0.76 18.98 0.59
C ASP A 103 1.73 17.90 1.12
N ALA A 104 1.90 16.79 0.39
CA ALA A 104 2.88 15.77 0.71
C ALA A 104 4.32 16.33 0.65
N LEU A 105 4.68 17.04 -0.42
CA LEU A 105 6.00 17.68 -0.56
C LEU A 105 6.27 18.68 0.58
N LEU A 106 5.25 19.45 1.00
CA LEU A 106 5.38 20.44 2.08
C LEU A 106 5.64 19.81 3.46
N ARG A 107 5.22 18.56 3.67
CA ARG A 107 5.51 17.81 4.92
C ARG A 107 6.96 17.33 5.00
N LEU A 108 7.64 17.19 3.86
CA LEU A 108 9.03 16.76 3.82
C LEU A 108 9.98 17.86 4.29
N GLU A 109 11.10 17.43 4.89
CA GLU A 109 12.21 18.30 5.25
C GLU A 109 12.75 19.05 4.02
N LEU A 110 13.14 20.32 4.18
CA LEU A 110 13.58 21.18 3.08
C LEU A 110 14.73 20.59 2.26
N GLY A 111 15.66 19.87 2.91
CA GLY A 111 16.80 19.23 2.25
C GLY A 111 16.42 18.02 1.37
N VAL A 112 15.27 17.38 1.63
CA VAL A 112 14.81 16.18 0.94
C VAL A 112 13.92 16.53 -0.27
N ARG A 113 13.27 17.69 -0.25
CA ARG A 113 12.36 18.15 -1.31
C ARG A 113 12.93 18.11 -2.73
N PRO A 114 14.20 18.48 -3.00
CA PRO A 114 14.76 18.38 -4.35
C PRO A 114 14.74 16.95 -4.91
N THR A 115 15.09 15.96 -4.09
CA THR A 115 15.05 14.54 -4.47
C THR A 115 13.62 14.06 -4.66
N ALA A 116 12.69 14.49 -3.80
CA ALA A 116 11.27 14.17 -3.97
C ALA A 116 10.68 14.73 -5.27
N ILE A 117 11.03 15.97 -5.64
CA ILE A 117 10.66 16.58 -6.92
C ILE A 117 11.23 15.78 -8.08
N ALA A 118 12.52 15.41 -8.02
CA ALA A 118 13.15 14.62 -9.07
C ALA A 118 12.46 13.24 -9.26
N VAL A 119 12.08 12.58 -8.16
CA VAL A 119 11.31 11.33 -8.21
C VAL A 119 9.93 11.54 -8.81
N PHE A 120 9.21 12.60 -8.42
CA PHE A 120 7.93 12.92 -9.02
C PHE A 120 8.05 13.14 -10.54
N VAL A 121 9.06 13.91 -10.97
CA VAL A 121 9.34 14.12 -12.39
C VAL A 121 9.60 12.80 -13.12
N ASP A 122 10.40 11.90 -12.55
CA ASP A 122 10.63 10.56 -13.11
C ASP A 122 9.36 9.76 -13.27
N GLN A 123 8.48 9.74 -12.26
CA GLN A 123 7.25 8.98 -12.33
C GLN A 123 6.27 9.53 -13.37
N ILE A 124 6.10 10.86 -13.45
CA ILE A 124 5.26 11.50 -14.47
C ILE A 124 5.79 11.18 -15.87
N LEU A 125 7.09 11.34 -16.11
CA LEU A 125 7.70 11.03 -17.40
C LEU A 125 7.68 9.52 -17.71
N GLY A 126 7.85 8.68 -16.70
CA GLY A 126 7.72 7.23 -16.78
C GLY A 126 6.32 6.83 -17.27
N ARG A 127 5.27 7.43 -16.70
CA ARG A 127 3.89 7.18 -17.11
C ARG A 127 3.61 7.65 -18.54
N ILE A 128 4.08 8.84 -18.91
CA ILE A 128 3.95 9.37 -20.28
C ILE A 128 4.61 8.41 -21.28
N ARG A 129 5.81 7.91 -20.96
CA ARG A 129 6.52 6.92 -21.79
C ARG A 129 5.78 5.59 -21.90
N GLN A 130 5.22 5.09 -20.80
CA GLN A 130 4.47 3.83 -20.79
C GLN A 130 3.18 3.87 -21.62
N ALA A 131 2.54 5.04 -21.72
CA ALA A 131 1.34 5.20 -22.56
C ALA A 131 1.66 5.27 -24.05
N GLN A 132 2.91 5.56 -24.41
CA GLN A 132 3.36 5.64 -25.79
C GLN A 132 3.77 4.28 -26.35
N ARG A 133 3.76 4.16 -27.68
CA ARG A 133 4.32 2.99 -28.33
C ARG A 133 5.85 2.99 -28.16
N PRO A 134 6.48 1.81 -27.99
CA PRO A 134 7.94 1.72 -27.94
C PRO A 134 8.60 2.43 -29.12
N GLY A 135 9.56 3.31 -28.85
CA GLY A 135 10.30 4.09 -29.85
C GLY A 135 9.65 5.42 -30.28
N GLU A 136 8.47 5.79 -29.78
CA GLU A 136 7.85 7.08 -30.13
C GLU A 136 8.42 8.29 -29.38
N LEU A 137 9.01 8.07 -28.20
CA LEU A 137 9.73 9.09 -27.44
C LEU A 137 11.13 8.56 -27.11
N GLU A 138 12.08 8.85 -27.99
CA GLU A 138 13.49 8.64 -27.74
C GLU A 138 14.09 9.93 -27.20
N LEU A 139 14.55 9.90 -25.95
CA LEU A 139 15.34 10.97 -25.38
C LEU A 139 16.80 10.72 -25.80
N ASP A 140 17.31 11.45 -26.79
CA ASP A 140 18.75 11.54 -27.00
C ASP A 140 19.23 12.80 -26.28
N SER A 141 19.81 12.60 -25.09
CA SER A 141 20.32 13.69 -24.26
C SER A 141 21.81 13.52 -24.03
N PRO A 142 22.53 14.61 -23.72
CA PRO A 142 23.90 14.51 -23.22
C PRO A 142 23.95 13.72 -21.91
N GLY A 143 25.13 13.16 -21.61
CA GLY A 143 25.34 12.43 -20.36
C GLY A 143 25.23 13.35 -19.12
N PRO A 144 24.77 12.84 -17.95
CA PRO A 144 24.53 13.65 -16.76
C PRO A 144 25.73 14.47 -16.29
N THR A 145 26.95 13.93 -16.38
CA THR A 145 28.19 14.63 -16.00
C THR A 145 28.43 15.89 -16.85
N ALA A 146 28.12 15.82 -18.14
CA ALA A 146 28.32 16.95 -19.04
C ALA A 146 27.29 18.06 -18.77
N ILE A 147 26.04 17.68 -18.50
CA ILE A 147 24.99 18.61 -18.07
C ILE A 147 25.33 19.25 -16.72
N ARG A 148 25.83 18.47 -15.74
CA ARG A 148 26.24 18.99 -14.42
C ARG A 148 27.28 20.11 -14.56
N ARG A 149 28.28 19.92 -15.44
CA ARG A 149 29.29 20.95 -15.75
C ARG A 149 28.65 22.24 -16.26
N VAL A 150 27.66 22.14 -17.14
CA VAL A 150 26.96 23.31 -17.71
C VAL A 150 26.14 24.02 -16.64
N LEU A 151 25.43 23.27 -15.79
CA LEU A 151 24.65 23.85 -14.70
C LEU A 151 25.52 24.70 -13.77
N HIS A 152 26.76 24.31 -13.47
CA HIS A 152 27.67 25.08 -12.60
C HIS A 152 28.17 26.41 -13.18
N ARG A 153 27.82 26.78 -14.41
CA ARG A 153 28.06 28.12 -14.95
C ARG A 153 27.23 29.19 -14.23
N HIS A 154 27.63 30.45 -14.38
CA HIS A 154 26.87 31.57 -13.85
C HIS A 154 25.49 31.63 -14.53
N GLY A 155 24.44 31.88 -13.74
CA GLY A 155 23.06 31.77 -14.25
C GLY A 155 22.78 32.68 -15.45
N VAL A 156 23.32 33.90 -15.44
CA VAL A 156 23.16 34.86 -16.56
C VAL A 156 23.78 34.32 -17.85
N GLU A 157 25.00 33.80 -17.78
CA GLU A 157 25.71 33.23 -18.94
C GLU A 157 24.96 32.04 -19.53
N LEU A 158 24.36 31.22 -18.68
CA LEU A 158 23.56 30.07 -19.11
C LEU A 158 22.31 30.51 -19.88
N LEU A 159 21.64 31.57 -19.43
CA LEU A 159 20.45 32.09 -20.11
C LEU A 159 20.79 32.79 -21.42
N GLU A 160 21.88 33.56 -21.45
CA GLU A 160 22.38 34.20 -22.68
C GLU A 160 22.77 33.15 -23.72
N LEU A 161 23.47 32.08 -23.30
CA LEU A 161 23.81 30.96 -24.18
C LEU A 161 22.55 30.28 -24.74
N GLY A 162 21.54 30.05 -23.91
CA GLY A 162 20.28 29.43 -24.33
C GLY A 162 19.49 30.31 -25.29
N ALA A 163 19.41 31.62 -25.03
CA ALA A 163 18.77 32.57 -25.93
C ALA A 163 19.49 32.64 -27.29
N ALA A 164 20.82 32.75 -27.28
CA ALA A 164 21.62 32.76 -28.50
C ALA A 164 21.43 31.49 -29.33
N ALA A 165 21.43 30.31 -28.70
CA ALA A 165 21.19 29.04 -29.38
C ALA A 165 19.78 28.94 -29.98
N LEU A 166 18.76 29.50 -29.32
CA LEU A 166 17.39 29.51 -29.84
C LEU A 166 17.22 30.49 -31.02
N ASP A 167 17.92 31.63 -31.01
CA ASP A 167 17.80 32.63 -32.08
C ASP A 167 18.67 32.33 -33.31
N ASP A 168 19.80 31.64 -33.13
CA ASP A 168 20.75 31.43 -34.21
C ASP A 168 20.29 30.33 -35.20
N PRO A 169 20.21 30.62 -36.51
CA PRO A 169 19.85 29.64 -37.53
C PRO A 169 20.73 28.38 -37.55
N GLN A 170 21.99 28.45 -37.12
CA GLN A 170 22.90 27.30 -37.13
C GLN A 170 22.44 26.16 -36.21
N PHE A 171 21.70 26.49 -35.14
CA PHE A 171 21.14 25.52 -34.19
C PHE A 171 19.71 25.08 -34.53
N ALA A 172 19.25 25.27 -35.77
CA ALA A 172 17.96 24.75 -36.23
C ALA A 172 17.77 23.23 -36.00
N PRO A 173 18.79 22.36 -36.17
CA PRO A 173 18.68 20.95 -35.81
C PRO A 173 18.37 20.70 -34.33
N LEU A 174 19.06 21.41 -33.44
CA LEU A 174 18.87 21.33 -31.99
C LEU A 174 17.47 21.80 -31.56
N ARG A 175 16.96 22.90 -32.15
CA ARG A 175 15.58 23.33 -31.91
C ARG A 175 14.55 22.29 -32.35
N ARG A 176 14.79 21.63 -33.49
CA ARG A 176 13.91 20.56 -33.98
C ARG A 176 13.92 19.36 -33.03
N GLU A 177 15.09 18.96 -32.53
CA GLU A 177 15.23 17.88 -31.54
C GLU A 177 14.48 18.21 -30.24
N LEU A 178 14.68 19.41 -29.69
CA LEU A 178 13.93 19.89 -28.51
C LEU A 178 12.41 19.89 -28.77
N GLY A 179 11.98 20.43 -29.93
CA GLY A 179 10.58 20.45 -30.33
C GLY A 179 9.97 19.05 -30.45
N GLN A 180 10.72 18.08 -30.98
CA GLN A 180 10.29 16.67 -31.05
C GLN A 180 10.08 16.07 -29.66
N VAL A 181 10.96 16.37 -28.69
CA VAL A 181 10.80 15.89 -27.31
C VAL A 181 9.55 16.50 -26.67
N TYR A 182 9.33 17.81 -26.78
CA TYR A 182 8.12 18.46 -26.23
C TYR A 182 6.83 17.95 -26.88
N ALA A 183 6.81 17.84 -28.20
CA ALA A 183 5.67 17.30 -28.95
C ALA A 183 5.40 15.82 -28.59
N GLY A 184 6.47 15.03 -28.43
CA GLY A 184 6.40 13.66 -27.97
C GLY A 184 5.77 13.55 -26.59
N LEU A 185 6.22 14.35 -25.62
CA LEU A 185 5.63 14.37 -24.28
C LEU A 185 4.16 14.78 -24.29
N ALA A 186 3.79 15.81 -25.04
CA ALA A 186 2.40 16.23 -25.21
C ALA A 186 1.53 15.11 -25.81
N LYS A 187 2.05 14.41 -26.83
CA LYS A 187 1.37 13.26 -27.45
C LYS A 187 1.18 12.11 -26.45
N GLY A 188 2.22 11.74 -25.71
CA GLY A 188 2.14 10.67 -24.71
C GLY A 188 1.20 11.02 -23.57
N ALA A 189 1.24 12.27 -23.09
CA ALA A 189 0.32 12.75 -22.08
C ALA A 189 -1.13 12.61 -22.53
N ARG A 190 -1.49 12.99 -23.77
CA ARG A 190 -2.84 12.76 -24.33
C ARG A 190 -3.28 11.29 -24.30
N GLN A 191 -2.35 10.36 -24.43
CA GLN A 191 -2.62 8.93 -24.39
C GLN A 191 -2.71 8.40 -22.94
N CYS A 192 -2.14 9.11 -21.97
CA CYS A 192 -2.32 8.81 -20.55
C CYS A 192 -3.74 9.19 -20.09
N GLY A 193 -4.42 8.23 -19.43
CA GLY A 193 -5.68 8.51 -18.74
C GLY A 193 -5.52 9.55 -17.62
N ALA A 194 -4.61 9.31 -16.67
CA ALA A 194 -4.28 10.24 -15.59
C ALA A 194 -2.76 10.44 -15.51
N LEU A 195 -2.29 11.68 -15.35
CA LEU A 195 -0.86 11.97 -15.21
C LEU A 195 -0.36 11.69 -13.79
N ILE A 196 -1.17 12.01 -12.78
CA ILE A 196 -0.92 11.68 -11.37
C ILE A 196 -1.85 10.52 -10.98
N GLY A 197 -1.28 9.43 -10.46
CA GLY A 197 -2.02 8.33 -9.86
C GLY A 197 -1.64 8.12 -8.40
N ASP A 198 -2.17 7.04 -7.84
CA ASP A 198 -2.00 6.76 -6.41
C ASP A 198 -0.56 6.40 -6.08
N VAL A 199 0.19 5.83 -7.02
CA VAL A 199 1.61 5.48 -6.84
C VAL A 199 2.47 6.73 -6.65
N GLU A 200 2.26 7.79 -7.45
CA GLU A 200 3.05 9.03 -7.34
C GLU A 200 2.75 9.77 -6.03
N LEU A 201 1.47 9.86 -5.66
CA LEU A 201 1.06 10.44 -4.39
C LEU A 201 1.66 9.68 -3.21
N TYR A 202 1.48 8.36 -3.21
CA TYR A 202 2.00 7.50 -2.16
C TYR A 202 3.52 7.56 -2.04
N THR A 203 4.23 7.64 -3.17
CA THR A 203 5.69 7.78 -3.19
C THR A 203 6.14 9.09 -2.56
N LEU A 204 5.43 10.20 -2.81
CA LEU A 204 5.73 11.49 -2.20
C LEU A 204 5.41 11.51 -0.71
N GLU A 205 4.26 10.97 -0.32
CA GLU A 205 3.84 10.89 1.09
C GLU A 205 4.80 10.07 1.94
N ASN A 206 5.45 9.08 1.34
CA ASN A 206 6.35 8.16 2.02
C ASN A 206 7.78 8.25 1.49
N HIS A 207 8.19 9.41 0.98
CA HIS A 207 9.46 9.57 0.28
C HIS A 207 10.67 9.19 1.14
N GLU A 208 10.64 9.46 2.45
CA GLU A 208 11.71 9.09 3.38
C GLU A 208 11.91 7.58 3.45
N ALA A 209 10.84 6.80 3.42
CA ALA A 209 10.91 5.33 3.35
C ALA A 209 11.22 4.82 1.93
N LEU A 210 10.84 5.58 0.89
CA LEU A 210 10.95 5.22 -0.52
C LEU A 210 12.03 6.03 -1.27
N HIS A 211 13.12 6.36 -0.58
CA HIS A 211 14.15 7.24 -1.10
C HIS A 211 14.93 6.61 -2.26
N SER A 212 15.07 5.28 -2.28
CA SER A 212 15.84 4.57 -3.32
C SER A 212 14.98 4.09 -4.49
N PRO A 213 15.50 4.09 -5.73
CA PRO A 213 14.80 3.55 -6.90
C PRO A 213 14.42 2.07 -6.73
N SER A 214 15.27 1.27 -6.09
CA SER A 214 15.03 -0.15 -5.85
C SER A 214 13.86 -0.38 -4.89
N LEU A 215 13.73 0.40 -3.82
CA LEU A 215 12.59 0.30 -2.89
C LEU A 215 11.28 0.71 -3.57
N ARG A 216 11.30 1.77 -4.39
CA ARG A 216 10.12 2.18 -5.17
C ARG A 216 9.68 1.10 -6.15
N LEU A 217 10.63 0.49 -6.86
CA LEU A 217 10.35 -0.61 -7.78
C LEU A 217 9.79 -1.83 -7.04
N ALA A 218 10.40 -2.22 -5.91
CA ALA A 218 9.95 -3.34 -5.10
C ALA A 218 8.53 -3.11 -4.59
N MET A 219 8.24 -1.92 -4.05
CA MET A 219 6.90 -1.53 -3.61
C MET A 219 5.87 -1.60 -4.74
N ALA A 220 6.19 -1.03 -5.91
CA ALA A 220 5.30 -1.08 -7.07
C ALA A 220 5.01 -2.51 -7.51
N GLN A 221 6.03 -3.36 -7.57
CA GLN A 221 5.87 -4.78 -7.93
C GLN A 221 5.03 -5.55 -6.90
N ILE A 222 5.19 -5.29 -5.61
CA ILE A 222 4.38 -5.91 -4.54
C ILE A 222 2.92 -5.47 -4.67
N ALA A 223 2.68 -4.18 -4.90
CA ALA A 223 1.33 -3.63 -5.08
C ALA A 223 0.65 -4.20 -6.34
N ASP A 224 1.37 -4.29 -7.46
CA ASP A 224 0.87 -4.88 -8.71
C ASP A 224 0.56 -6.37 -8.55
N ALA A 225 1.44 -7.13 -7.85
CA ALA A 225 1.22 -8.53 -7.54
C ALA A 225 -0.02 -8.71 -6.66
N ALA A 226 -0.16 -7.91 -5.60
CA ALA A 226 -1.33 -7.92 -4.73
C ALA A 226 -2.62 -7.64 -5.53
N GLN A 227 -2.60 -6.63 -6.41
CA GLN A 227 -3.77 -6.30 -7.23
C GLN A 227 -4.12 -7.40 -8.24
N ALA A 228 -3.11 -8.03 -8.86
CA ALA A 228 -3.32 -9.14 -9.78
C ALA A 228 -3.95 -10.36 -9.08
N ILE A 229 -3.47 -10.68 -7.87
CA ILE A 229 -4.05 -11.72 -7.01
C ILE A 229 -5.48 -11.34 -6.60
N GLU A 230 -5.70 -10.11 -6.16
CA GLU A 230 -7.00 -9.64 -5.69
C GLU A 230 -8.10 -9.76 -6.76
N ARG A 231 -7.74 -9.47 -8.02
CA ARG A 231 -8.64 -9.59 -9.18
C ARG A 231 -8.99 -11.03 -9.53
N SER A 232 -8.12 -12.01 -9.22
CA SER A 232 -8.43 -13.42 -9.46
C SER A 232 -9.29 -14.04 -8.36
N LEU A 233 -9.36 -13.41 -7.19
CA LEU A 233 -10.16 -13.88 -6.06
C LEU A 233 -11.63 -13.49 -6.23
N PRO A 234 -12.57 -14.32 -5.73
CA PRO A 234 -13.99 -14.01 -5.80
C PRO A 234 -14.33 -12.71 -5.05
N VAL A 235 -15.40 -12.05 -5.47
CA VAL A 235 -15.89 -10.85 -4.77
C VAL A 235 -16.46 -11.22 -3.40
N ARG A 236 -17.18 -12.35 -3.32
CA ARG A 236 -17.74 -12.90 -2.07
C ARG A 236 -17.47 -14.38 -1.98
N VAL A 237 -17.12 -14.84 -0.79
CA VAL A 237 -17.00 -16.27 -0.47
C VAL A 237 -18.21 -16.68 0.37
N ARG A 238 -18.80 -17.83 0.06
CA ARG A 238 -19.84 -18.41 0.93
C ARG A 238 -19.16 -18.97 2.16
N ARG A 239 -19.51 -18.47 3.34
CA ARG A 239 -19.02 -18.98 4.62
C ARG A 239 -19.47 -20.43 4.78
N SER A 240 -18.57 -21.29 5.23
CA SER A 240 -18.94 -22.64 5.63
C SER A 240 -19.71 -22.54 6.96
N ASP A 241 -20.98 -22.98 6.98
CA ASP A 241 -21.78 -23.09 8.21
C ASP A 241 -21.20 -24.12 9.21
N ALA A 242 -20.15 -24.85 8.81
CA ALA A 242 -19.54 -25.89 9.62
C ALA A 242 -18.62 -25.32 10.70
N SER A 243 -19.14 -25.27 11.93
CA SER A 243 -18.39 -25.68 13.13
C SER A 243 -17.08 -24.92 13.43
N ARG A 244 -17.10 -23.59 13.44
CA ARG A 244 -16.14 -22.81 14.23
C ARG A 244 -16.94 -22.02 15.25
N GLY A 245 -16.65 -22.25 16.52
CA GLY A 245 -17.53 -21.87 17.62
C GLY A 245 -17.91 -20.41 17.55
N ARG A 246 -19.20 -20.15 17.24
CA ARG A 246 -19.88 -18.96 17.75
C ARG A 246 -19.89 -19.09 19.26
N THR A 247 -18.76 -18.80 19.89
CA THR A 247 -18.70 -18.64 21.33
C THR A 247 -19.40 -17.30 21.56
N PRO A 248 -20.59 -17.26 22.20
CA PRO A 248 -21.10 -16.01 22.70
C PRO A 248 -20.03 -15.49 23.66
N THR A 249 -19.32 -14.46 23.24
CA THR A 249 -18.47 -13.69 24.14
C THR A 249 -19.42 -13.13 25.18
N LYS A 250 -19.40 -13.70 26.39
CA LYS A 250 -19.70 -12.89 27.56
C LYS A 250 -18.60 -11.83 27.55
N VAL A 251 -18.95 -10.64 27.10
CA VAL A 251 -18.10 -9.47 27.19
C VAL A 251 -17.88 -9.23 28.68
N GLU A 252 -16.77 -9.75 29.21
CA GLU A 252 -16.22 -9.35 30.51
C GLU A 252 -15.13 -8.28 30.35
N ASP A 253 -14.88 -7.80 29.12
CA ASP A 253 -13.94 -6.71 28.88
C ASP A 253 -14.67 -5.37 28.94
N GLU A 254 -14.65 -4.77 30.13
CA GLU A 254 -15.04 -3.39 30.40
C GLU A 254 -14.15 -2.44 29.59
N SER A 255 -14.56 -2.17 28.35
CA SER A 255 -13.97 -1.12 27.52
C SER A 255 -14.17 0.26 28.17
N ALA A 256 -13.20 0.70 29.00
CA ALA A 256 -12.85 2.07 29.40
C ALA A 256 -13.97 3.07 29.81
N TYR A 257 -15.23 2.63 29.90
CA TYR A 257 -16.40 3.42 30.24
C TYR A 257 -17.32 2.54 31.10
N PRO A 258 -17.78 3.01 32.26
CA PRO A 258 -18.63 2.23 33.14
C PRO A 258 -20.04 2.15 32.56
N ILE A 259 -20.28 1.13 31.72
CA ILE A 259 -21.60 0.74 31.24
C ILE A 259 -22.18 -0.24 32.27
N GLY A 260 -22.77 0.30 33.33
CA GLY A 260 -23.40 -0.50 34.39
C GLY A 260 -24.52 -1.38 33.83
N GLY A 261 -24.29 -2.70 33.78
CA GLY A 261 -25.25 -3.71 33.33
C GLY A 261 -25.55 -4.78 34.40
N TYR A 262 -26.69 -5.46 34.29
CA TYR A 262 -27.23 -6.39 35.31
C TYR A 262 -26.30 -7.55 35.73
N ALA A 263 -25.30 -7.91 34.93
CA ALA A 263 -24.32 -8.94 35.30
C ALA A 263 -23.52 -8.58 36.56
N SER A 264 -23.36 -7.28 36.86
CA SER A 264 -22.67 -6.81 38.07
C SER A 264 -23.57 -6.76 39.32
N ILE A 265 -24.88 -7.06 39.20
CA ILE A 265 -25.83 -7.04 40.32
C ILE A 265 -26.32 -8.45 40.72
N ALA A 266 -26.24 -9.43 39.81
CA ALA A 266 -26.72 -10.78 40.08
C ALA A 266 -25.62 -11.67 40.71
N THR A 267 -25.71 -11.93 42.01
CA THR A 267 -24.78 -12.81 42.72
C THR A 267 -25.12 -14.30 42.62
N VAL A 268 -26.36 -14.68 42.26
CA VAL A 268 -26.76 -16.09 42.06
C VAL A 268 -27.96 -16.20 41.08
N GLY A 269 -27.78 -16.93 39.97
CA GLY A 269 -28.87 -17.44 39.10
C GLY A 269 -29.51 -16.44 38.13
N GLY A 270 -29.92 -16.91 36.94
CA GLY A 270 -30.62 -16.11 35.94
C GLY A 270 -32.09 -15.88 36.33
N ILE A 271 -32.59 -14.66 36.15
CA ILE A 271 -33.97 -14.29 36.48
C ILE A 271 -34.90 -14.83 35.38
N GLU A 272 -35.76 -15.80 35.73
CA GLU A 272 -36.79 -16.33 34.83
C GLU A 272 -38.12 -15.59 34.98
N SER A 273 -38.84 -15.47 33.85
CA SER A 273 -40.06 -14.66 33.70
C SER A 273 -41.33 -15.50 33.92
N LEU A 274 -42.18 -15.12 34.88
CA LEU A 274 -43.48 -15.74 35.14
C LEU A 274 -44.62 -14.95 34.48
N VAL A 275 -45.59 -15.69 33.92
CA VAL A 275 -46.61 -15.20 32.97
C VAL A 275 -47.96 -14.89 33.63
N SER A 276 -48.53 -13.75 33.20
CA SER A 276 -49.94 -13.30 33.10
C SER A 276 -50.97 -13.64 34.20
N SER A 277 -50.96 -12.92 35.33
CA SER A 277 -52.18 -12.76 36.17
C SER A 277 -52.27 -11.44 36.97
N GLU A 278 -51.51 -10.39 36.63
CA GLU A 278 -51.12 -9.36 37.62
C GLU A 278 -51.90 -8.03 37.59
N LEU A 279 -53.10 -7.98 36.99
CA LEU A 279 -53.98 -6.80 37.17
C LEU A 279 -54.55 -6.67 38.61
N ILE A 280 -54.28 -7.66 39.48
CA ILE A 280 -54.73 -7.70 40.88
C ILE A 280 -53.73 -7.00 41.83
N TYR A 281 -52.50 -6.68 41.36
CA TYR A 281 -51.42 -6.15 42.22
C TYR A 281 -51.09 -4.66 41.96
N MET A 282 -52.02 -3.89 41.42
CA MET A 282 -51.86 -2.43 41.39
C MET A 282 -52.14 -1.87 42.78
N ASN A 283 -51.16 -1.18 43.34
CA ASN A 283 -51.37 -0.50 44.62
C ASN A 283 -52.41 0.62 44.45
N PRO A 284 -53.23 0.92 45.48
CA PRO A 284 -54.18 2.02 45.44
C PRO A 284 -53.48 3.38 45.28
N ALA A 285 -54.23 4.38 44.81
CA ALA A 285 -53.67 5.63 44.26
C ALA A 285 -52.90 6.47 45.29
N ASP A 286 -53.26 6.36 46.57
CA ASP A 286 -52.63 6.97 47.72
C ASP A 286 -51.23 6.38 48.00
N GLU A 287 -51.07 5.06 47.88
CA GLU A 287 -49.76 4.39 48.04
C GLU A 287 -48.81 4.70 46.87
N ARG A 288 -49.34 4.79 45.64
CA ARG A 288 -48.55 5.23 44.48
C ARG A 288 -48.10 6.68 44.60
N ALA A 289 -48.93 7.57 45.15
CA ALA A 289 -48.55 8.96 45.40
C ALA A 289 -47.47 9.11 46.48
N ALA A 290 -47.36 8.15 47.40
CA ALA A 290 -46.30 8.06 48.40
C ALA A 290 -44.99 7.45 47.86
N GLY A 291 -44.94 7.09 46.57
CA GLY A 291 -43.74 6.56 45.90
C GLY A 291 -43.52 5.06 46.08
N HIS A 292 -44.54 4.30 46.51
CA HIS A 292 -44.43 2.84 46.55
C HIS A 292 -44.49 2.26 45.14
N VAL A 293 -43.40 1.59 44.75
CA VAL A 293 -43.26 0.90 43.46
C VAL A 293 -44.15 -0.33 43.46
N ASP A 294 -45.11 -0.40 42.54
CA ASP A 294 -45.94 -1.59 42.38
C ASP A 294 -45.37 -2.56 41.34
N LEU A 295 -45.97 -3.76 41.27
CA LEU A 295 -45.49 -4.81 40.37
C LEU A 295 -45.65 -4.41 38.89
N PHE A 296 -46.56 -3.47 38.58
CA PHE A 296 -46.77 -2.94 37.24
C PHE A 296 -45.69 -1.93 36.86
N ASP A 297 -45.24 -1.08 37.79
CA ASP A 297 -44.11 -0.15 37.59
C ASP A 297 -42.81 -0.91 37.29
N VAL A 298 -42.54 -1.99 38.05
CA VAL A 298 -41.40 -2.89 37.80
C VAL A 298 -41.51 -3.53 36.41
N ARG A 299 -42.72 -3.89 35.97
CA ARG A 299 -42.96 -4.55 34.68
C ARG A 299 -42.92 -3.59 33.50
N TRP A 300 -43.37 -2.35 33.68
CA TRP A 300 -43.25 -1.28 32.69
C TRP A 300 -41.78 -0.90 32.48
N ALA A 301 -41.03 -0.75 33.58
CA ALA A 301 -39.58 -0.59 33.54
C ALA A 301 -38.93 -1.80 32.85
N ALA A 302 -39.30 -3.04 33.21
CA ALA A 302 -38.81 -4.24 32.54
C ALA A 302 -39.20 -4.32 31.05
N GLY A 303 -40.37 -3.82 30.66
CA GLY A 303 -40.86 -3.80 29.29
C GLY A 303 -40.16 -2.76 28.40
N GLU A 304 -39.89 -1.56 28.91
CA GLU A 304 -39.06 -0.56 28.24
C GLU A 304 -37.59 -1.00 28.21
N LEU A 305 -37.07 -1.61 29.29
CA LEU A 305 -35.74 -2.25 29.31
C LEU A 305 -35.65 -3.46 28.36
N LEU A 306 -36.74 -4.20 28.15
CA LEU A 306 -36.84 -5.27 27.14
C LEU A 306 -36.75 -4.74 25.71
N LYS A 307 -37.20 -3.50 25.51
CA LYS A 307 -37.08 -2.76 24.24
C LYS A 307 -35.62 -2.38 23.98
N TYR A 308 -34.88 -1.97 25.01
CA TYR A 308 -33.44 -1.68 24.93
C TYR A 308 -32.58 -2.95 24.81
N THR A 309 -32.93 -4.05 25.48
CA THR A 309 -32.22 -5.34 25.34
C THR A 309 -32.43 -6.01 23.98
N ARG A 310 -33.47 -5.65 23.23
CA ARG A 310 -33.65 -6.10 21.84
C ARG A 310 -32.69 -5.41 20.87
N ASP A 311 -32.26 -4.18 21.21
CA ASP A 311 -31.24 -3.42 20.48
C ASP A 311 -29.81 -3.67 21.02
N GLU A 312 -29.65 -4.14 22.26
CA GLU A 312 -28.44 -4.85 22.72
C GLU A 312 -28.40 -6.29 22.17
N SER A 313 -28.96 -6.53 20.99
CA SER A 313 -28.85 -7.81 20.29
C SER A 313 -27.38 -8.17 20.21
N VAL A 314 -27.02 -9.12 21.07
CA VAL A 314 -25.76 -9.82 21.21
C VAL A 314 -25.03 -9.79 19.87
N HIS A 315 -24.11 -8.86 19.72
CA HIS A 315 -23.12 -8.97 18.66
C HIS A 315 -22.24 -10.16 19.07
N THR A 316 -22.64 -11.37 18.70
CA THR A 316 -21.71 -12.49 18.59
C THR A 316 -20.71 -12.13 17.52
N ARG A 317 -19.74 -11.26 17.86
CA ARG A 317 -18.55 -11.07 17.05
C ARG A 317 -17.67 -12.28 17.32
N GLU A 318 -17.61 -13.15 16.32
CA GLU A 318 -16.60 -14.20 16.28
C GLU A 318 -15.25 -13.50 16.20
N ARG A 319 -14.43 -13.63 17.25
CA ARG A 319 -13.05 -13.14 17.21
C ARG A 319 -12.19 -14.16 16.47
N ARG A 320 -11.53 -13.73 15.40
CA ARG A 320 -10.63 -14.56 14.60
C ARG A 320 -9.26 -13.92 14.53
N THR A 321 -8.24 -14.71 14.83
CA THR A 321 -6.85 -14.34 14.62
C THR A 321 -6.28 -15.12 13.45
N ILE A 322 -5.67 -14.45 12.48
CA ILE A 322 -5.00 -15.12 11.36
C ILE A 322 -3.54 -14.68 11.37
N CYS A 323 -2.64 -15.63 11.61
CA CYS A 323 -1.21 -15.41 11.65
C CYS A 323 -0.57 -15.80 10.32
N PHE A 324 -0.04 -14.84 9.54
CA PHE A 324 0.84 -15.10 8.41
C PHE A 324 2.28 -15.19 8.89
N ALA A 325 2.83 -16.39 8.99
CA ALA A 325 4.21 -16.65 9.40
C ALA A 325 5.14 -16.74 8.18
N LEU A 326 6.05 -15.78 8.06
CA LEU A 326 7.06 -15.71 7.00
C LEU A 326 8.37 -16.31 7.51
N ALA A 327 8.75 -17.45 6.94
CA ALA A 327 9.95 -18.18 7.35
C ALA A 327 11.22 -17.61 6.69
N PRO A 328 12.39 -17.72 7.35
CA PRO A 328 13.62 -17.08 6.89
C PRO A 328 14.12 -17.58 5.53
N GLU A 329 13.79 -18.81 5.13
CA GLU A 329 14.15 -19.41 3.84
C GLU A 329 13.49 -18.68 2.65
N LEU A 330 12.52 -17.81 2.90
CA LEU A 330 11.97 -16.92 1.87
C LEU A 330 13.01 -15.95 1.30
N ASP A 331 14.16 -15.75 1.96
CA ASP A 331 15.28 -14.99 1.37
C ASP A 331 15.74 -15.60 0.03
N ASP A 332 15.73 -16.94 -0.06
CA ASP A 332 16.05 -17.68 -1.29
C ASP A 332 14.95 -17.55 -2.36
N ALA A 333 13.77 -17.02 -2.00
CA ALA A 333 12.66 -16.77 -2.92
C ALA A 333 12.80 -15.45 -3.70
N ARG A 334 13.94 -14.74 -3.61
CA ARG A 334 14.33 -13.60 -4.47
C ARG A 334 14.68 -14.01 -5.91
N LEU A 335 13.94 -14.97 -6.45
CA LEU A 335 14.12 -15.57 -7.77
C LEU A 335 12.98 -15.17 -8.71
N LYS A 336 13.33 -14.91 -9.96
CA LYS A 336 12.40 -14.56 -11.04
C LYS A 336 12.26 -15.75 -11.98
N ASP A 337 11.11 -16.42 -11.94
CA ASP A 337 10.77 -17.46 -12.92
C ASP A 337 10.33 -16.82 -14.25
N ALA A 338 10.59 -17.51 -15.36
CA ALA A 338 10.24 -17.03 -16.70
C ALA A 338 8.73 -16.85 -16.90
N ASP A 339 7.93 -17.78 -16.36
CA ASP A 339 6.48 -17.86 -16.58
C ASP A 339 5.64 -17.15 -15.50
N VAL A 340 6.30 -16.43 -14.58
CA VAL A 340 5.66 -15.68 -13.49
C VAL A 340 5.99 -14.21 -13.66
N PRO A 341 5.04 -13.26 -13.62
CA PRO A 341 5.30 -11.83 -13.88
C PRO A 341 6.17 -11.14 -12.81
N PHE A 342 6.30 -11.72 -11.62
CA PHE A 342 7.06 -11.15 -10.50
C PHE A 342 8.07 -12.15 -9.91
N GLN A 343 8.97 -11.68 -9.05
CA GLN A 343 9.80 -12.58 -8.24
C GLN A 343 8.93 -13.32 -7.20
N ARG A 344 9.31 -14.53 -6.80
CA ARG A 344 8.49 -15.33 -5.86
C ARG A 344 8.26 -14.62 -4.53
N ILE A 345 9.26 -13.95 -3.98
CA ILE A 345 9.13 -13.16 -2.74
C ILE A 345 8.11 -12.02 -2.90
N VAL A 346 8.11 -11.35 -4.04
CA VAL A 346 7.15 -10.29 -4.36
C VAL A 346 5.73 -10.87 -4.41
N VAL A 347 5.56 -12.07 -4.96
CA VAL A 347 4.28 -12.78 -4.98
C VAL A 347 3.83 -13.16 -3.56
N ALA A 348 4.73 -13.64 -2.68
CA ALA A 348 4.38 -13.92 -1.28
C ALA A 348 3.87 -12.69 -0.53
N PHE A 349 4.60 -11.57 -0.60
CA PHE A 349 4.17 -10.32 0.04
C PHE A 349 2.89 -9.76 -0.61
N GLY A 350 2.77 -9.87 -1.93
CA GLY A 350 1.53 -9.56 -2.65
C GLY A 350 0.34 -10.40 -2.17
N ALA A 351 0.55 -11.70 -1.89
CA ALA A 351 -0.46 -12.60 -1.36
C ALA A 351 -0.88 -12.26 0.07
N VAL A 352 0.07 -11.87 0.93
CA VAL A 352 -0.24 -11.37 2.29
C VAL A 352 -1.10 -10.10 2.22
N ILE A 353 -0.70 -9.13 1.40
CA ILE A 353 -1.43 -7.86 1.26
C ILE A 353 -2.83 -8.09 0.66
N ALA A 354 -2.93 -8.89 -0.39
CA ALA A 354 -4.23 -9.26 -0.98
C ALA A 354 -5.09 -10.04 0.02
N GLY A 355 -4.47 -10.93 0.81
CA GLY A 355 -5.09 -11.69 1.88
C GLY A 355 -5.67 -10.78 2.96
N VAL A 356 -4.89 -9.83 3.49
CA VAL A 356 -5.36 -8.85 4.47
C VAL A 356 -6.60 -8.12 3.96
N ARG A 357 -6.54 -7.54 2.75
CA ARG A 357 -7.65 -6.79 2.16
C ARG A 357 -8.89 -7.65 1.96
N LYS A 358 -8.74 -8.86 1.42
CA LYS A 358 -9.86 -9.76 1.11
C LYS A 358 -10.45 -10.39 2.36
N LEU A 359 -9.65 -10.77 3.34
CA LEU A 359 -10.14 -11.32 4.60
C LEU A 359 -10.93 -10.27 5.38
N CYS A 360 -10.47 -9.02 5.44
CA CYS A 360 -11.25 -7.92 6.01
C CYS A 360 -12.60 -7.75 5.31
N ALA A 361 -12.63 -7.90 3.97
CA ALA A 361 -13.87 -7.78 3.20
C ALA A 361 -14.80 -9.01 3.32
N TRP A 362 -14.25 -10.23 3.46
CA TRP A 362 -15.04 -11.46 3.54
C TRP A 362 -15.52 -11.79 4.96
N LEU A 363 -14.77 -11.36 5.97
CA LEU A 363 -15.02 -11.58 7.39
C LEU A 363 -15.39 -10.28 8.12
N ASP A 364 -16.10 -9.37 7.44
CA ASP A 364 -16.55 -8.07 7.93
C ASP A 364 -17.40 -8.10 9.21
N GLU A 365 -18.08 -9.23 9.49
CA GLU A 365 -18.86 -9.44 10.71
C GLU A 365 -18.03 -9.98 11.90
N ALA A 366 -16.80 -10.43 11.64
CA ALA A 366 -15.88 -10.94 12.66
C ALA A 366 -15.00 -9.82 13.23
N GLU A 367 -14.59 -9.96 14.48
CA GLU A 367 -13.48 -9.16 15.01
C GLU A 367 -12.16 -9.81 14.56
N LEU A 368 -11.51 -9.20 13.57
CA LEU A 368 -10.30 -9.74 12.96
C LEU A 368 -9.05 -9.15 13.59
N ASP A 369 -8.14 -10.03 14.01
CA ASP A 369 -6.76 -9.72 14.37
C ASP A 369 -5.82 -10.43 13.37
N LEU A 370 -5.23 -9.68 12.45
CA LEU A 370 -4.33 -10.22 11.43
C LEU A 370 -2.89 -10.00 11.87
N ARG A 371 -2.15 -11.07 12.11
CA ARG A 371 -0.76 -11.00 12.57
C ARG A 371 0.18 -11.38 11.44
N ILE A 372 1.10 -10.49 11.07
CA ILE A 372 2.18 -10.80 10.13
C ILE A 372 3.43 -11.05 10.96
N VAL A 373 3.87 -12.30 11.01
CA VAL A 373 4.95 -12.79 11.87
C VAL A 373 6.17 -13.09 11.02
N THR A 374 7.27 -12.36 11.20
CA THR A 374 8.55 -12.69 10.55
C THR A 374 9.43 -13.49 11.49
N ILE A 375 9.95 -14.61 11.01
CA ILE A 375 10.77 -15.53 11.79
C ILE A 375 12.25 -15.26 11.50
N GLY A 376 12.99 -14.98 12.58
CA GLY A 376 14.42 -14.75 12.53
C GLY A 376 15.23 -16.04 12.35
N VAL A 377 16.51 -15.86 12.03
CA VAL A 377 17.50 -16.93 12.08
C VAL A 377 18.27 -16.79 13.39
N PRO A 378 18.23 -17.79 14.29
CA PRO A 378 18.91 -17.70 15.58
C PRO A 378 20.42 -17.53 15.39
N SER A 379 21.00 -16.57 16.10
CA SER A 379 22.43 -16.27 16.02
C SER A 379 23.26 -17.37 16.68
N ARG A 380 24.20 -17.96 15.94
CA ARG A 380 25.14 -18.96 16.47
C ARG A 380 26.06 -18.44 17.57
N THR A 381 26.22 -17.11 17.66
CA THR A 381 27.13 -16.45 18.60
C THR A 381 26.43 -15.76 19.77
N GLY A 382 25.14 -16.04 20.00
CA GLY A 382 24.36 -15.48 21.12
C GLY A 382 23.99 -13.99 20.95
N GLY A 383 24.01 -13.48 19.71
CA GLY A 383 23.48 -12.15 19.37
C GLY A 383 21.98 -12.18 19.04
N ALA A 384 21.40 -11.02 18.71
CA ALA A 384 20.03 -10.93 18.20
C ALA A 384 19.85 -11.81 16.95
N ALA A 385 18.67 -12.41 16.80
CA ALA A 385 18.32 -13.18 15.61
C ALA A 385 18.43 -12.30 14.35
N ALA A 386 19.00 -12.85 13.29
CA ALA A 386 19.07 -12.15 12.01
C ALA A 386 17.68 -12.16 11.36
N GLN A 387 17.20 -11.01 10.89
CA GLN A 387 15.90 -10.86 10.23
C GLN A 387 16.11 -10.66 8.72
N PRO A 388 16.16 -11.74 7.90
CA PRO A 388 16.49 -11.64 6.48
C PRO A 388 15.41 -10.91 5.65
N LEU A 389 14.15 -10.98 6.11
CA LEU A 389 12.98 -10.39 5.45
C LEU A 389 12.66 -8.97 5.91
N ARG A 390 13.56 -8.34 6.68
CA ARG A 390 13.34 -6.99 7.22
C ARG A 390 13.03 -5.95 6.13
N PRO A 391 13.74 -5.90 4.98
CA PRO A 391 13.43 -4.92 3.93
C PRO A 391 11.99 -5.06 3.40
N GLU A 392 11.54 -6.28 3.15
CA GLU A 392 10.20 -6.55 2.66
C GLU A 392 9.13 -6.31 3.74
N LEU A 393 9.43 -6.55 5.02
CA LEU A 393 8.55 -6.23 6.13
C LEU A 393 8.35 -4.71 6.27
N GLU A 394 9.38 -3.89 6.10
CA GLU A 394 9.24 -2.42 6.12
C GLU A 394 8.36 -1.92 4.96
N LEU A 395 8.48 -2.54 3.78
CA LEU A 395 7.58 -2.25 2.65
C LEU A 395 6.14 -2.67 2.95
N ALA A 396 5.94 -3.85 3.56
CA ALA A 396 4.62 -4.31 3.97
C ALA A 396 3.99 -3.40 5.04
N ARG A 397 4.80 -2.94 6.01
CA ARG A 397 4.40 -1.95 7.02
C ARG A 397 3.88 -0.67 6.39
N LEU A 398 4.56 -0.20 5.35
CA LEU A 398 4.15 0.97 4.61
C LEU A 398 2.80 0.73 3.93
N ILE A 399 2.67 -0.37 3.16
CA ILE A 399 1.47 -0.67 2.37
C ILE A 399 0.25 -0.95 3.26
N LEU A 400 0.46 -1.52 4.44
CA LEU A 400 -0.59 -1.88 5.39
C LEU A 400 -0.78 -0.83 6.50
N ARG A 401 -0.22 0.38 6.36
CA ARG A 401 -0.22 1.41 7.41
C ARG A 401 -1.62 1.69 7.97
N GLU A 402 -2.62 1.84 7.12
CA GLU A 402 -4.01 2.07 7.53
C GLU A 402 -4.60 0.90 8.33
N PHE A 403 -4.29 -0.34 7.96
CA PHE A 403 -4.71 -1.54 8.70
C PHE A 403 -3.98 -1.68 10.04
N ILE A 404 -2.74 -1.20 10.13
CA ILE A 404 -1.97 -1.16 11.38
C ILE A 404 -2.51 -0.06 12.30
N GLU A 405 -2.75 1.15 11.77
CA GLU A 405 -3.30 2.28 12.54
C GLU A 405 -4.71 2.00 13.07
N SER A 406 -5.53 1.25 12.32
CA SER A 406 -6.84 0.79 12.77
C SER A 406 -6.79 -0.38 13.76
N GLY A 407 -5.61 -0.96 14.02
CA GLY A 407 -5.42 -2.08 14.95
C GLY A 407 -5.84 -3.44 14.39
N VAL A 408 -6.19 -3.54 13.10
CA VAL A 408 -6.57 -4.80 12.45
C VAL A 408 -5.35 -5.66 12.13
N VAL A 409 -4.21 -5.03 11.80
CA VAL A 409 -2.96 -5.72 11.48
C VAL A 409 -1.89 -5.44 12.53
N THR A 410 -1.26 -6.50 13.03
CA THR A 410 -0.08 -6.42 13.90
C THR A 410 1.12 -7.05 13.21
N LEU A 411 2.28 -6.37 13.25
CA LEU A 411 3.55 -6.92 12.78
C LEU A 411 4.35 -7.44 13.97
N LEU A 412 4.77 -8.70 13.94
CA LEU A 412 5.53 -9.36 14.99
C LEU A 412 6.84 -9.92 14.43
N GLU A 413 7.93 -9.73 15.16
CA GLU A 413 9.20 -10.40 14.90
C GLU A 413 9.41 -11.47 15.98
N VAL A 414 9.68 -12.70 15.56
CA VAL A 414 9.94 -13.82 16.48
C VAL A 414 11.27 -14.49 16.15
N ASP A 415 11.86 -15.16 17.13
CA ASP A 415 13.19 -15.76 16.99
C ASP A 415 13.16 -17.11 16.26
N ASP A 416 12.05 -17.85 16.32
CA ASP A 416 11.93 -19.20 15.77
C ASP A 416 10.46 -19.58 15.40
N PRO A 417 10.26 -20.69 14.66
CA PRO A 417 8.93 -21.18 14.30
C PRO A 417 8.04 -21.57 15.50
N ASP A 418 8.62 -22.02 16.61
CA ASP A 418 7.85 -22.43 17.79
C ASP A 418 7.23 -21.21 18.49
N ALA A 419 7.90 -20.07 18.49
CA ALA A 419 7.35 -18.80 18.94
C ALA A 419 6.15 -18.34 18.08
N ALA A 420 6.20 -18.53 16.75
CA ALA A 420 5.04 -18.26 15.89
C ALA A 420 3.84 -19.15 16.23
N ARG A 421 4.08 -20.44 16.51
CA ARG A 421 3.06 -21.40 16.98
C ARG A 421 2.51 -21.02 18.35
N ALA A 422 3.36 -20.55 19.26
CA ALA A 422 2.96 -20.09 20.58
C ALA A 422 1.98 -18.90 20.48
N HIS A 423 2.27 -17.93 19.61
CA HIS A 423 1.36 -16.80 19.36
C HIS A 423 0.00 -17.24 18.78
N ALA A 424 -0.02 -18.20 17.85
CA ALA A 424 -1.27 -18.75 17.31
C ALA A 424 -2.06 -19.54 18.38
N SER A 425 -1.36 -20.29 19.23
CA SER A 425 -1.96 -21.03 20.35
C SER A 425 -2.57 -20.09 21.39
N GLU A 426 -1.87 -19.02 21.76
CA GLU A 426 -2.37 -17.99 22.67
C GLU A 426 -3.61 -17.30 22.11
N ALA A 427 -3.59 -16.95 20.82
CA ALA A 427 -4.75 -16.37 20.14
C ALA A 427 -5.95 -17.33 20.10
N ALA A 428 -5.71 -18.63 19.95
CA ALA A 428 -6.76 -19.66 19.97
C ALA A 428 -7.48 -19.79 21.33
N VAL A 429 -6.90 -19.29 22.42
CA VAL A 429 -7.57 -19.25 23.74
C VAL A 429 -8.68 -18.21 23.74
N VAL A 430 -8.50 -17.10 23.03
CA VAL A 430 -9.43 -15.97 22.99
C VAL A 430 -10.50 -16.15 21.90
N GLY A 431 -10.15 -16.77 20.77
CA GLY A 431 -11.05 -16.96 19.64
C GLY A 431 -10.58 -18.04 18.66
N GLY A 432 -11.10 -18.04 17.44
CA GLY A 432 -10.56 -18.90 16.39
C GLY A 432 -9.16 -18.43 15.96
N SER A 433 -8.22 -19.35 15.76
CA SER A 433 -6.89 -19.00 15.22
C SER A 433 -6.49 -19.90 14.05
N ASP A 434 -6.02 -19.29 12.97
CA ASP A 434 -5.38 -19.97 11.84
C ASP A 434 -3.92 -19.49 11.73
N LEU A 435 -2.99 -20.40 11.47
CA LEU A 435 -1.57 -20.13 11.24
C LEU A 435 -1.20 -20.51 9.80
N VAL A 436 -0.80 -19.53 9.01
CA VAL A 436 -0.47 -19.65 7.59
C VAL A 436 1.03 -19.51 7.41
N TRP A 437 1.69 -20.60 7.03
CA TRP A 437 3.12 -20.62 6.75
C TRP A 437 3.43 -20.20 5.31
N LEU A 438 4.32 -19.21 5.14
CA LEU A 438 4.92 -18.83 3.86
C LEU A 438 6.39 -19.24 3.90
N LEU A 439 6.77 -20.21 3.05
CA LEU A 439 8.03 -20.93 3.19
C LEU A 439 8.83 -20.95 1.88
N GLY A 440 10.15 -20.81 1.97
CA GLY A 440 11.07 -21.11 0.86
C GLY A 440 11.40 -22.59 0.69
N ALA A 441 10.78 -23.48 1.49
CA ALA A 441 11.07 -24.91 1.58
C ALA A 441 9.76 -25.74 1.59
N PRO A 442 9.81 -27.08 1.45
CA PRO A 442 8.64 -27.93 1.61
C PRO A 442 8.04 -27.78 3.00
N PHE A 443 6.71 -27.66 3.08
CA PHE A 443 6.03 -27.70 4.37
C PHE A 443 5.99 -29.14 4.90
N VAL A 444 6.41 -29.31 6.16
CA VAL A 444 6.22 -30.55 6.90
C VAL A 444 5.22 -30.25 8.02
N PRO A 445 4.00 -30.81 7.96
CA PRO A 445 3.02 -30.64 9.02
C PRO A 445 3.60 -31.14 10.33
N SER A 446 3.44 -30.39 11.41
CA SER A 446 3.76 -30.89 12.74
C SER A 446 2.95 -32.16 13.01
N GLU A 447 3.58 -33.17 13.59
CA GLU A 447 2.81 -34.29 14.10
C GLU A 447 1.73 -33.75 15.03
N PRO A 448 0.44 -34.12 14.86
CA PRO A 448 -0.60 -33.68 15.77
C PRO A 448 -0.15 -34.07 17.16
N THR A 449 0.14 -33.08 17.99
CA THR A 449 0.63 -33.31 19.34
C THR A 449 -0.43 -34.18 19.98
N LYS A 450 -0.12 -35.46 20.22
CA LYS A 450 -1.08 -36.38 20.84
C LYS A 450 -1.56 -35.65 22.08
N PRO A 451 -2.88 -35.38 22.23
CA PRO A 451 -3.38 -34.66 23.38
C PRO A 451 -2.85 -35.42 24.59
N SER A 452 -1.96 -34.80 25.34
CA SER A 452 -1.49 -35.33 26.61
C SER A 452 -2.75 -35.61 27.42
N ALA A 453 -2.86 -36.83 27.94
CA ALA A 453 -4.07 -37.34 28.57
C ALA A 453 -4.66 -36.26 29.51
N PRO A 454 -5.98 -36.00 29.45
CA PRO A 454 -6.59 -34.86 30.11
C PRO A 454 -6.41 -34.97 31.62
N SER A 455 -5.40 -34.29 32.17
CA SER A 455 -5.44 -33.84 33.55
C SER A 455 -6.43 -32.69 33.58
N GLY A 456 -7.53 -32.85 34.32
CA GLY A 456 -8.78 -32.12 34.13
C GLY A 456 -8.70 -30.59 33.96
N ALA A 457 -9.73 -30.09 33.26
CA ALA A 457 -10.09 -28.70 32.96
C ALA A 457 -9.45 -28.10 31.69
N GLY A 458 -10.30 -27.85 30.67
CA GLY A 458 -10.00 -27.07 29.47
C GLY A 458 -9.80 -27.91 28.21
N LYS A 459 -10.68 -27.75 27.22
CA LYS A 459 -10.42 -28.21 25.84
C LYS A 459 -9.23 -27.38 25.36
N ALA A 460 -8.06 -28.00 25.15
CA ALA A 460 -6.88 -27.28 24.69
C ALA A 460 -7.21 -26.47 23.45
N ALA A 461 -6.96 -25.16 23.50
CA ALA A 461 -7.13 -24.27 22.37
C ALA A 461 -6.30 -24.81 21.20
N SER A 462 -6.96 -25.15 20.09
CA SER A 462 -6.31 -25.69 18.90
C SER A 462 -6.43 -24.67 17.78
N TYR A 463 -5.29 -24.24 17.23
CA TYR A 463 -5.24 -23.48 15.98
C TYR A 463 -5.20 -24.44 14.79
N THR A 464 -5.57 -23.94 13.61
CA THR A 464 -5.49 -24.68 12.33
C THR A 464 -4.27 -24.21 11.56
N GLU A 465 -3.53 -25.13 10.93
CA GLU A 465 -2.37 -24.79 10.11
C GLU A 465 -2.70 -24.80 8.62
N HIS A 466 -2.04 -23.92 7.87
CA HIS A 466 -2.04 -23.90 6.41
C HIS A 466 -0.63 -23.52 5.93
N ALA A 467 -0.27 -23.84 4.70
CA ALA A 467 1.03 -23.49 4.17
C ALA A 467 1.01 -23.19 2.67
N LEU A 468 1.87 -22.26 2.27
CA LEU A 468 2.25 -21.97 0.89
C LEU A 468 3.78 -22.08 0.79
N SER A 469 4.25 -23.05 0.03
CA SER A 469 5.66 -23.29 -0.26
C SER A 469 6.05 -22.68 -1.61
N LEU A 470 7.14 -21.93 -1.62
CA LEU A 470 7.69 -21.17 -2.75
C LEU A 470 9.02 -21.74 -3.27
N GLU A 471 9.40 -22.93 -2.81
CA GLU A 471 10.66 -23.61 -3.17
C GLU A 471 10.79 -23.81 -4.69
N HIS A 472 9.67 -24.07 -5.37
CA HIS A 472 9.62 -24.35 -6.79
C HIS A 472 8.86 -23.26 -7.56
N ALA A 473 9.08 -23.20 -8.89
CA ALA A 473 8.41 -22.23 -9.77
C ALA A 473 6.87 -22.34 -9.71
N ARG A 474 6.39 -23.54 -9.39
CA ARG A 474 5.01 -23.82 -9.06
C ARG A 474 4.87 -23.94 -7.54
N PRO A 475 3.99 -23.15 -6.91
CA PRO A 475 3.88 -23.15 -5.46
C PRO A 475 3.16 -24.41 -4.97
N GLY A 476 3.58 -24.91 -3.82
CA GLY A 476 2.88 -25.96 -3.08
C GLY A 476 1.89 -25.34 -2.10
N VAL A 477 0.64 -25.79 -2.07
CA VAL A 477 -0.36 -25.35 -1.10
C VAL A 477 -0.81 -26.52 -0.24
N TRP A 478 -0.88 -26.30 1.07
CA TRP A 478 -1.37 -27.26 2.04
C TRP A 478 -2.42 -26.61 2.94
N VAL A 479 -3.58 -27.26 3.09
CA VAL A 479 -4.73 -26.77 3.83
C VAL A 479 -5.26 -27.90 4.70
N GLU A 480 -5.34 -27.69 6.02
CA GLU A 480 -5.68 -28.75 6.97
C GLU A 480 -7.10 -29.35 6.77
N ALA A 481 -8.07 -28.54 6.30
CA ALA A 481 -9.44 -28.97 6.05
C ALA A 481 -9.56 -30.13 5.03
N ALA A 482 -8.53 -30.39 4.24
CA ALA A 482 -8.53 -31.41 3.20
C ALA A 482 -8.19 -32.83 3.67
N ARG A 483 -7.73 -33.06 4.92
CA ARG A 483 -7.28 -34.38 5.46
C ARG A 483 -6.61 -35.29 4.39
N GLY A 484 -5.74 -34.70 3.59
CA GLY A 484 -4.97 -35.37 2.55
C GLY A 484 -3.57 -34.81 2.60
N THR A 485 -2.60 -35.66 2.86
CA THR A 485 -1.16 -35.33 2.93
C THR A 485 -0.56 -34.93 1.58
N GLU A 486 -1.36 -34.94 0.50
CA GLU A 486 -0.89 -34.55 -0.82
C GLU A 486 -1.42 -33.14 -1.18
N PRO A 487 -0.53 -32.19 -1.54
CA PRO A 487 -0.97 -30.92 -2.09
C PRO A 487 -1.85 -31.24 -3.31
N PRO A 488 -3.07 -30.66 -3.42
CA PRO A 488 -3.89 -30.89 -4.59
C PRO A 488 -3.04 -30.63 -5.83
N SER A 489 -2.98 -31.58 -6.75
CA SER A 489 -2.21 -31.42 -7.98
C SER A 489 -2.83 -30.25 -8.76
N LEU A 490 -2.27 -29.05 -8.59
CA LEU A 490 -2.70 -27.87 -9.32
C LEU A 490 -2.72 -28.19 -10.84
N GLN A 491 -3.89 -28.06 -11.46
CA GLN A 491 -4.12 -28.15 -12.91
C GLN A 491 -3.17 -27.26 -13.72
N ALA A 492 -2.93 -26.09 -13.14
CA ALA A 492 -2.38 -24.93 -13.78
C ALA A 492 -0.84 -24.88 -13.72
N ASN A 493 -0.27 -24.13 -14.66
CA ASN A 493 1.16 -23.86 -14.79
C ASN A 493 1.45 -22.35 -14.72
N GLY A 494 2.70 -21.99 -14.46
CA GLY A 494 3.15 -20.59 -14.42
C GLY A 494 2.34 -19.73 -13.45
N TRP A 495 2.03 -18.50 -13.85
CA TRP A 495 1.29 -17.54 -13.03
C TRP A 495 -0.10 -18.03 -12.57
N GLU A 496 -0.82 -18.79 -13.40
CA GLU A 496 -2.14 -19.30 -13.03
C GLU A 496 -2.06 -20.28 -11.85
N ALA A 497 -0.99 -21.08 -11.76
CA ALA A 497 -0.76 -21.96 -10.61
C ALA A 497 -0.64 -21.18 -9.29
N TRP A 498 0.01 -20.00 -9.33
CA TRP A 498 0.11 -19.10 -8.17
C TRP A 498 -1.24 -18.55 -7.76
N LEU A 499 -2.02 -18.04 -8.72
CA LEU A 499 -3.35 -17.50 -8.45
C LEU A 499 -4.28 -18.55 -7.83
N VAL A 500 -4.26 -19.78 -8.36
CA VAL A 500 -5.08 -20.89 -7.84
C VAL A 500 -4.61 -21.30 -6.43
N ALA A 501 -3.31 -21.45 -6.21
CA ALA A 501 -2.76 -21.82 -4.89
C ALA A 501 -3.13 -20.80 -3.81
N ILE A 502 -2.94 -19.51 -4.09
CA ILE A 502 -3.27 -18.42 -3.17
C ILE A 502 -4.78 -18.34 -2.97
N GLY A 503 -5.58 -18.54 -4.03
CA GLY A 503 -7.04 -18.60 -3.93
C GLY A 503 -7.53 -19.73 -3.03
N GLN A 504 -6.98 -20.93 -3.17
CA GLN A 504 -7.30 -22.07 -2.30
C GLN A 504 -6.93 -21.80 -0.85
N LEU A 505 -5.73 -21.23 -0.61
CA LEU A 505 -5.27 -20.87 0.73
C LEU A 505 -6.21 -19.87 1.40
N LEU A 506 -6.51 -18.75 0.74
CA LEU A 506 -7.32 -17.68 1.33
C LEU A 506 -8.78 -18.10 1.51
N GLN A 507 -9.33 -18.92 0.61
CA GLN A 507 -10.70 -19.46 0.77
C GLN A 507 -10.81 -20.43 1.94
N ALA A 508 -9.74 -21.13 2.30
CA ALA A 508 -9.74 -22.03 3.46
C ALA A 508 -9.78 -21.30 4.81
N LEU A 509 -9.49 -20.00 4.83
CA LEU A 509 -9.50 -19.15 6.04
C LEU A 509 -10.89 -18.55 6.34
N VAL A 510 -11.83 -18.66 5.40
CA VAL A 510 -13.21 -18.15 5.52
C VAL A 510 -14.13 -19.26 6.00
#